data_AF-A0A1U7ETT7-F1
#
_entry.id   AF-A0A1U7ETT7-F1
#
_cell.length_a   1.000
_cell.length_b   1.000
_cell.length_c   1.000
_cell.angle_alpha   90.00
_cell.angle_beta   90.00
_cell.angle_gamma   90.00
#
_symmetry.space_group_name_H-M   'P 1'
#
loop_
_entity.id
_entity.type
_entity.pdbx_description
1 polymer ?
#
loop_
_entity_poly.entity_id
_entity_poly.type
_entity_poly.pdbx_seq_one_letter_code
_entity_poly.pdbx_strand_id
1 'polypeptide(L)'
;MDLIAAGVVVAGVVLLFAGAALSVYATALLGVLIGGGIGYVAAPQVLGAVGAEGIVGLVAVIAVGGAFGALSAYLALSFATAIPGFVVGAYIGLYVITPLFTEGGLVRYLVLLLGGVGGALVAFTATKIALVFITAFIGATLASRAVTVEDVTAAREAFSLDPILFDPLGTTALVGIQVPLFGVLFVLGVLSQVGLFKLGWVGRLAGVLPGVGRVVGDE
;
A
#
# COMPACT_ATOMS: atom_id res chain seq x y z
N MET A 1 -16.71 -14.33 -21.48
CA MET A 1 -15.82 -13.23 -21.04
C MET A 1 -14.48 -13.46 -21.69
N ASP A 2 -13.87 -12.40 -22.22
CA ASP A 2 -12.49 -12.46 -22.70
C ASP A 2 -11.54 -12.79 -21.52
N LEU A 3 -10.48 -13.56 -21.79
CA LEU A 3 -9.49 -13.97 -20.79
C LEU A 3 -8.81 -12.75 -20.16
N ILE A 4 -8.56 -11.71 -20.95
CA ILE A 4 -7.97 -10.45 -20.49
C ILE A 4 -8.90 -9.77 -19.49
N ALA A 5 -10.19 -9.65 -19.84
CA ALA A 5 -11.18 -9.05 -18.95
C ALA A 5 -11.33 -9.83 -17.63
N ALA A 6 -11.33 -11.16 -17.69
CA ALA A 6 -11.36 -11.99 -16.48
C ALA A 6 -10.09 -11.79 -15.62
N GLY A 7 -8.92 -11.72 -16.26
CA GLY A 7 -7.65 -11.45 -15.58
C GLY A 7 -7.61 -10.11 -14.88
N VAL A 8 -8.14 -9.05 -15.51
CA VAL A 8 -8.23 -7.70 -14.92
C VAL A 8 -9.16 -7.68 -13.71
N VAL A 9 -10.30 -8.37 -13.78
CA VAL A 9 -11.22 -8.49 -12.63
C VAL A 9 -10.54 -9.23 -11.47
N VAL A 10 -9.85 -10.33 -11.75
CA VAL A 10 -9.10 -11.09 -10.72
C VAL A 10 -7.99 -10.24 -10.10
N ALA A 11 -7.22 -9.51 -10.92
CA ALA A 11 -6.23 -8.57 -10.43
C ALA A 11 -6.86 -7.47 -9.57
N GLY A 12 -8.03 -6.97 -9.97
CA GLY A 12 -8.84 -6.04 -9.19
C GLY A 12 -9.22 -6.58 -7.82
N VAL A 13 -9.70 -7.82 -7.75
CA VAL A 13 -10.06 -8.49 -6.49
C VAL A 13 -8.83 -8.68 -5.59
N VAL A 14 -7.69 -9.10 -6.15
CA VAL A 14 -6.44 -9.23 -5.38
C VAL A 14 -6.00 -7.86 -4.84
N LEU A 15 -6.05 -6.82 -5.68
CA LEU A 15 -5.67 -5.47 -5.27
C LEU A 15 -6.63 -4.90 -4.21
N LEU A 16 -7.93 -5.21 -4.33
CA LEU A 16 -8.97 -4.78 -3.40
C LEU A 16 -8.73 -5.30 -1.98
N PHE A 17 -8.29 -6.55 -1.83
CA PHE A 17 -8.13 -7.18 -0.51
C PHE A 17 -6.69 -7.25 0.00
N ALA A 18 -5.70 -7.22 -0.89
CA ALA A 18 -4.29 -7.41 -0.53
C ALA A 18 -3.37 -6.29 -1.05
N GLY A 19 -3.89 -5.25 -1.70
CA GLY A 19 -3.08 -4.27 -2.42
C GLY A 19 -2.04 -3.53 -1.58
N ALA A 20 -2.42 -3.04 -0.39
CA ALA A 20 -1.46 -2.39 0.50
C ALA A 20 -0.34 -3.33 0.96
N ALA A 21 -0.65 -4.60 1.25
CA ALA A 21 0.35 -5.59 1.62
C ALA A 21 1.24 -5.97 0.42
N LEU A 22 0.62 -6.17 -0.75
CA LEU A 22 1.30 -6.51 -2.00
C LEU A 22 2.32 -5.43 -2.39
N SER A 23 2.01 -4.16 -2.15
CA SER A 23 2.91 -3.03 -2.45
C SER A 23 4.20 -3.09 -1.63
N VAL A 24 4.12 -3.50 -0.36
CA VAL A 24 5.30 -3.68 0.51
C VAL A 24 6.13 -4.86 0.01
N TYR A 25 5.48 -5.98 -0.32
CA TYR A 25 6.17 -7.15 -0.87
C TYR A 25 6.79 -6.89 -2.24
N ALA A 26 6.11 -6.13 -3.10
CA ALA A 26 6.64 -5.72 -4.40
C ALA A 26 7.91 -4.87 -4.24
N THR A 27 7.89 -3.92 -3.30
CA THR A 27 9.08 -3.10 -3.00
C THR A 27 10.22 -3.96 -2.45
N ALA A 28 9.92 -4.89 -1.54
CA ALA A 28 10.91 -5.81 -1.00
C ALA A 28 11.48 -6.73 -2.09
N LEU A 29 10.64 -7.26 -2.98
CA LEU A 29 11.04 -8.09 -4.11
C LEU A 29 11.96 -7.34 -5.07
N LEU A 30 11.63 -6.09 -5.41
CA LEU A 30 12.52 -5.24 -6.20
C LEU A 30 13.87 -5.05 -5.50
N GLY A 31 13.86 -4.84 -4.18
CA GLY A 31 15.07 -4.83 -3.37
C GLY A 31 15.88 -6.13 -3.47
N VAL A 32 15.22 -7.30 -3.36
CA VAL A 32 15.87 -8.61 -3.52
C VAL A 32 16.49 -8.76 -4.90
N LEU A 33 15.77 -8.38 -5.97
CA LEU A 33 16.26 -8.51 -7.33
C LEU A 33 17.47 -7.62 -7.59
N ILE A 34 17.42 -6.36 -7.16
CA ILE A 34 18.53 -5.41 -7.31
C ILE A 34 19.72 -5.85 -6.45
N GLY A 35 19.50 -6.15 -5.17
CA GLY A 35 20.55 -6.57 -4.24
C GLY A 35 21.18 -7.90 -4.62
N GLY A 36 20.37 -8.86 -5.09
CA GLY A 36 20.84 -10.14 -5.61
C GLY A 36 21.63 -9.97 -6.91
N GLY A 37 21.20 -9.05 -7.79
CA GLY A 37 21.93 -8.68 -9.00
C GLY A 37 23.31 -8.08 -8.68
N ILE A 38 23.38 -7.16 -7.71
CA ILE A 38 24.65 -6.62 -7.21
C ILE A 38 25.51 -7.73 -6.59
N GLY A 39 24.91 -8.60 -5.78
CA GLY A 39 25.58 -9.76 -5.19
C GLY A 39 26.17 -10.70 -6.23
N TYR A 40 25.45 -10.96 -7.33
CA TYR A 40 25.94 -11.76 -8.45
C TYR A 40 27.17 -11.14 -9.11
N VAL A 41 27.15 -9.83 -9.37
CA VAL A 41 28.26 -9.10 -10.00
C VAL A 41 29.49 -9.04 -9.08
N ALA A 42 29.28 -8.91 -7.77
CA ALA A 42 30.34 -8.85 -6.76
C ALA A 42 30.84 -10.23 -6.27
N ALA A 43 30.16 -11.32 -6.64
CA ALA A 43 30.46 -12.66 -6.14
C ALA A 43 31.89 -13.13 -6.45
N PRO A 44 32.46 -12.94 -7.65
CA PRO A 44 33.83 -13.40 -7.94
C PRO A 44 34.88 -12.76 -7.02
N GLN A 45 34.74 -11.46 -6.72
CA GLN A 45 35.68 -10.72 -5.88
C GLN A 45 35.54 -11.12 -4.41
N VAL A 46 34.30 -11.29 -3.93
CA VAL A 46 34.01 -11.70 -2.55
C VAL A 46 34.46 -13.14 -2.30
N LEU A 47 34.09 -14.07 -3.18
CA LEU A 47 34.40 -15.50 -3.01
C LEU A 47 35.89 -15.79 -3.19
N GLY A 48 36.56 -15.11 -4.13
CA GLY A 48 38.01 -15.23 -4.31
C GLY A 48 38.80 -14.74 -3.11
N ALA A 49 38.28 -13.76 -2.35
CA ALA A 49 38.92 -13.28 -1.12
C ALA A 49 38.80 -14.27 0.06
N VAL A 50 37.71 -15.06 0.11
CA VAL A 50 37.46 -16.01 1.21
C VAL A 50 37.75 -17.47 0.84
N GLY A 51 38.21 -17.73 -0.39
CA GLY A 51 38.51 -19.07 -0.90
C GLY A 51 37.29 -20.01 -0.99
N ALA A 52 36.07 -19.45 -1.01
CA ALA A 52 34.82 -20.21 -1.03
C ALA A 52 34.22 -20.27 -2.44
N GLU A 53 35.08 -20.53 -3.43
CA GLU A 53 34.70 -20.57 -4.84
C GLU A 53 33.80 -21.79 -5.12
N GLY A 54 32.68 -21.56 -5.81
CA GLY A 54 31.74 -22.61 -6.18
C GLY A 54 30.27 -22.15 -6.18
N ILE A 55 29.38 -23.02 -6.67
CA ILE A 55 27.95 -22.73 -6.81
C ILE A 55 27.31 -22.38 -5.46
N VAL A 56 27.70 -23.08 -4.39
CA VAL A 56 27.18 -22.81 -3.04
C VAL A 56 27.56 -21.41 -2.55
N GLY A 57 28.82 -21.00 -2.78
CA GLY A 57 29.29 -19.65 -2.46
C GLY A 57 28.56 -18.58 -3.27
N LEU A 58 28.35 -18.82 -4.56
CA LEU A 58 27.60 -17.91 -5.44
C LEU A 58 26.16 -17.71 -4.95
N VAL A 59 25.45 -18.80 -4.67
CA VAL A 59 24.08 -18.75 -4.15
C VAL A 59 24.03 -18.02 -2.81
N ALA A 60 25.01 -18.25 -1.92
CA ALA A 60 25.08 -17.56 -0.64
C ALA A 60 25.27 -16.04 -0.80
N VAL A 61 26.19 -15.59 -1.67
CA VAL A 61 26.42 -14.16 -1.90
C VAL A 61 25.20 -13.48 -2.53
N ILE A 62 24.53 -14.13 -3.48
CA ILE A 62 23.29 -13.62 -4.08
C ILE A 62 22.19 -13.52 -3.02
N ALA A 63 22.02 -14.56 -2.20
CA ALA A 63 21.00 -14.57 -1.15
C ALA A 63 21.23 -13.47 -0.11
N VAL A 64 22.48 -13.29 0.32
CA VAL A 64 22.86 -12.20 1.24
C VAL A 64 22.65 -10.84 0.59
N GLY A 65 23.12 -10.66 -0.66
CA GLY A 65 22.91 -9.41 -1.42
C GLY A 65 21.43 -9.08 -1.58
N GLY A 66 20.60 -10.09 -1.89
CA GLY A 66 19.14 -9.94 -1.98
C GLY A 66 18.50 -9.57 -0.65
N ALA A 67 18.90 -10.20 0.46
CA ALA A 67 18.42 -9.86 1.79
C ALA A 67 18.77 -8.41 2.18
N PHE A 68 20.01 -8.00 1.92
CA PHE A 68 20.43 -6.61 2.10
C PHE A 68 19.64 -5.66 1.21
N GLY A 69 19.44 -6.00 -0.06
CA GLY A 69 18.65 -5.20 -0.99
C GLY A 69 17.20 -5.00 -0.52
N ALA A 70 16.55 -6.05 -0.01
CA ALA A 70 15.21 -5.96 0.57
C ALA A 70 15.17 -5.02 1.78
N LEU A 71 16.12 -5.16 2.71
CA LEU A 71 16.25 -4.30 3.88
C LEU A 71 16.49 -2.84 3.48
N SER A 72 17.42 -2.60 2.56
CA SER A 72 17.73 -1.27 2.04
C SER A 72 16.55 -0.63 1.33
N ALA A 73 15.78 -1.39 0.53
CA ALA A 73 14.58 -0.89 -0.14
C ALA A 73 13.50 -0.46 0.87
N TYR A 74 13.30 -1.28 1.93
CA TYR A 74 12.36 -0.93 3.00
C TYR A 74 12.79 0.33 3.78
N LEU A 75 14.09 0.45 4.07
CA LEU A 75 14.66 1.64 4.70
C LEU A 75 14.52 2.87 3.80
N ALA A 76 14.85 2.74 2.52
CA ALA A 76 14.72 3.82 1.54
C ALA A 76 13.27 4.32 1.45
N LEU A 77 12.28 3.42 1.41
CA LEU A 77 10.86 3.80 1.42
C LEU A 77 10.47 4.53 2.71
N SER A 78 11.01 4.08 3.84
CA SER A 78 10.79 4.71 5.15
C SER A 78 11.37 6.13 5.19
N PHE A 79 12.60 6.32 4.69
CA PHE A 79 13.22 7.65 4.60
C PHE A 79 12.55 8.56 3.57
N ALA A 80 12.12 8.02 2.42
CA ALA A 80 11.46 8.77 1.37
C ALA A 80 10.16 9.44 1.84
N THR A 81 9.49 8.86 2.84
CA THR A 81 8.27 9.41 3.45
C THR A 81 8.57 10.19 4.72
N ALA A 82 9.49 9.72 5.56
CA ALA A 82 9.82 10.35 6.84
C ALA A 82 10.55 11.68 6.70
N ILE A 83 11.47 11.83 5.74
CA ILE A 83 12.27 13.05 5.59
C ILE A 83 11.38 14.25 5.19
N PRO A 84 10.55 14.18 4.15
CA PRO A 84 9.63 15.28 3.84
C PRO A 84 8.64 15.54 4.98
N GLY A 85 8.12 14.48 5.62
CA GLY A 85 7.26 14.61 6.80
C GLY A 85 7.93 15.34 7.95
N PHE A 86 9.21 15.06 8.20
CA PHE A 86 10.01 15.75 9.21
C PHE A 86 10.16 17.23 8.88
N VAL A 87 10.52 17.56 7.63
CA VAL A 87 10.70 18.95 7.20
C VAL A 87 9.40 19.74 7.37
N VAL A 88 8.28 19.19 6.91
CA VAL A 88 6.97 19.84 7.02
C VAL A 88 6.53 19.96 8.48
N GLY A 89 6.67 18.90 9.28
CA GLY A 89 6.31 18.93 10.70
C GLY A 89 7.16 19.89 11.52
N ALA A 90 8.46 19.95 11.26
CA ALA A 90 9.38 20.88 11.88
C ALA A 90 8.99 22.33 11.53
N TYR A 91 8.67 22.60 10.27
CA TYR A 91 8.21 23.92 9.83
C TYR A 91 6.91 24.35 10.51
N ILE A 92 5.91 23.47 10.55
CA ILE A 92 4.63 23.73 11.23
C ILE A 92 4.85 23.97 12.73
N GLY A 93 5.65 23.12 13.39
CA GLY A 93 5.95 23.27 14.81
C GLY A 93 6.60 24.61 15.14
N LEU A 94 7.55 25.04 14.31
CA LEU A 94 8.18 26.36 14.44
C LEU A 94 7.18 27.50 14.22
N TYR A 95 6.34 27.41 13.19
CA TYR A 95 5.35 28.43 12.88
C TYR A 95 4.38 28.66 14.05
N VAL A 96 3.90 27.58 14.68
CA VAL A 96 2.95 27.64 15.79
C VAL A 96 3.57 28.26 17.05
N ILE A 97 4.85 28.04 17.32
CA ILE A 97 5.51 28.53 18.55
C ILE A 97 6.12 29.93 18.40
N THR A 98 6.38 30.38 17.17
CA THR A 98 6.94 31.71 16.86
C THR A 98 6.22 32.88 17.57
N PRO A 99 4.88 32.97 17.65
CA PRO A 99 4.21 34.07 18.35
C PRO A 99 4.38 34.03 19.88
N LEU A 100 4.75 32.88 20.46
CA LEU A 100 4.88 32.68 21.91
C LEU A 100 6.32 32.90 22.40
N PHE A 101 7.31 32.68 21.54
CA PHE A 101 8.73 32.78 21.87
C PHE A 101 9.44 33.55 20.76
N THR A 102 9.51 34.87 20.91
CA THR A 102 10.09 35.80 19.93
C THR A 102 11.62 35.81 19.90
N GLU A 103 12.30 35.29 20.92
CA GLU A 103 13.77 35.31 21.01
C GLU A 103 14.38 33.94 21.32
N GLY A 104 15.16 33.42 20.36
CA GLY A 104 16.42 32.65 20.52
C GLY A 104 16.55 31.45 21.47
N GLY A 105 15.50 31.05 22.18
CA GLY A 105 15.60 30.06 23.26
C GLY A 105 15.82 28.62 22.77
N LEU A 106 16.53 27.83 23.58
CA LEU A 106 16.73 26.38 23.40
C LEU A 106 15.43 25.61 23.09
N VAL A 107 14.28 26.12 23.57
CA VAL A 107 12.94 25.59 23.31
C VAL A 107 12.63 25.49 21.81
N ARG A 108 13.14 26.41 20.98
CA ARG A 108 12.93 26.38 19.52
C ARG A 108 13.51 25.13 18.87
N TYR A 109 14.69 24.68 19.32
CA TYR A 109 15.32 23.46 18.81
C TYR A 109 14.56 22.20 19.25
N LEU A 110 14.05 22.19 20.47
CA LEU A 110 13.19 21.10 20.95
C LEU A 110 11.88 21.02 20.15
N VAL A 111 11.24 22.14 19.86
CA VAL A 111 10.00 22.15 19.06
C VAL A 111 10.25 21.81 17.60
N LEU A 112 11.37 22.24 17.02
CA LEU A 112 11.79 21.80 15.69
C LEU A 112 11.90 20.27 15.65
N LEU A 113 12.60 19.67 16.62
CA LEU A 113 12.80 18.23 16.67
C LEU A 113 11.48 17.48 16.90
N LEU A 114 10.68 17.88 17.89
CA LEU A 114 9.42 17.24 18.22
C LEU A 114 8.38 17.41 17.10
N GLY A 115 8.28 18.60 16.52
CA GLY A 115 7.42 18.87 15.37
C GLY A 115 7.83 18.05 14.16
N GLY A 116 9.14 17.94 13.90
CA GLY A 116 9.66 17.10 12.84
C GLY A 116 9.39 15.61 13.06
N VAL A 117 9.67 15.07 14.25
CA VAL A 117 9.34 13.67 14.57
C VAL A 117 7.84 13.41 14.44
N GLY A 118 7.01 14.31 14.95
CA GLY A 118 5.55 14.24 14.79
C GLY A 118 5.12 14.24 13.33
N GLY A 119 5.66 15.14 12.51
CA GLY A 119 5.37 15.20 11.08
C GLY A 119 5.82 13.96 10.32
N ALA A 120 6.98 13.39 10.66
CA ALA A 120 7.47 12.14 10.08
C ALA A 120 6.53 10.97 10.41
N LEU A 121 6.07 10.85 11.66
CA LEU A 121 5.12 9.81 12.08
C LEU A 121 3.76 9.96 11.38
N VAL A 122 3.26 11.21 11.28
CA VAL A 122 2.01 11.51 10.57
C VAL A 122 2.15 11.18 9.08
N ALA A 123 3.22 11.62 8.42
CA ALA A 123 3.46 11.34 7.01
C ALA A 123 3.55 9.83 6.74
N PHE A 124 4.32 9.10 7.54
CA PHE A 124 4.46 7.64 7.42
C PHE A 124 3.12 6.92 7.60
N THR A 125 2.32 7.35 8.57
CA THR A 125 0.98 6.79 8.82
C THR A 125 0.03 7.14 7.67
N ALA A 126 0.03 8.39 7.22
CA ALA A 126 -0.79 8.87 6.12
C ALA A 126 -0.48 8.13 4.82
N THR A 127 0.80 7.84 4.52
CA THR A 127 1.16 7.04 3.33
C THR A 127 0.56 5.64 3.39
N LYS A 128 0.60 4.96 4.55
CA LYS A 128 -0.02 3.64 4.70
C LYS A 128 -1.52 3.70 4.48
N ILE A 129 -2.18 4.71 5.04
CA ILE A 129 -3.62 4.92 4.86
C ILE A 129 -3.94 5.21 3.40
N ALA A 130 -3.23 6.15 2.77
CA ALA A 130 -3.42 6.50 1.37
C ALA A 130 -3.27 5.29 0.44
N LEU A 131 -2.28 4.43 0.71
CA LEU A 131 -2.08 3.20 -0.05
C LEU A 131 -3.27 2.24 0.05
N VAL A 132 -3.86 2.09 1.24
CA VAL A 132 -5.09 1.31 1.42
C VAL A 132 -6.22 1.90 0.58
N PHE A 133 -6.43 3.21 0.64
CA PHE A 133 -7.48 3.89 -0.12
C PHE A 133 -7.28 3.74 -1.63
N ILE A 134 -6.07 3.99 -2.14
CA ILE A 134 -5.76 3.91 -3.57
C ILE A 134 -5.94 2.48 -4.08
N THR A 135 -5.41 1.49 -3.38
CA THR A 135 -5.51 0.10 -3.83
C THR A 135 -6.92 -0.47 -3.70
N ALA A 136 -7.67 -0.09 -2.66
CA ALA A 136 -9.08 -0.43 -2.55
C ALA A 136 -9.92 0.24 -3.64
N PHE A 137 -9.63 1.50 -3.97
CA PHE A 137 -10.31 2.22 -5.04
C PHE A 137 -10.08 1.55 -6.39
N ILE A 138 -8.81 1.39 -6.79
CA ILE A 138 -8.45 0.75 -8.06
C ILE A 138 -8.99 -0.69 -8.11
N GLY A 139 -8.84 -1.44 -7.01
CA GLY A 139 -9.34 -2.81 -6.92
C GLY A 139 -10.86 -2.87 -7.10
N ALA A 140 -11.61 -1.96 -6.48
CA ALA A 140 -13.06 -1.87 -6.62
C ALA A 140 -13.46 -1.48 -8.04
N THR A 141 -12.79 -0.49 -8.65
CA THR A 141 -13.05 -0.07 -10.03
C THR A 141 -12.89 -1.23 -11.02
N LEU A 142 -11.80 -2.01 -10.89
CA LEU A 142 -11.52 -3.14 -11.76
C LEU A 142 -12.44 -4.33 -11.48
N ALA A 143 -12.73 -4.62 -10.20
CA ALA A 143 -13.60 -5.72 -9.81
C ALA A 143 -15.08 -5.46 -10.16
N SER A 144 -15.54 -4.21 -10.02
CA SER A 144 -16.90 -3.81 -10.42
C SER A 144 -17.03 -3.55 -11.92
N ARG A 145 -15.92 -3.54 -12.66
CA ARG A 145 -15.85 -3.15 -14.07
C ARG A 145 -16.41 -1.74 -14.31
N ALA A 146 -16.23 -0.85 -13.35
CA ALA A 146 -16.66 0.56 -13.46
C ALA A 146 -15.80 1.33 -14.48
N VAL A 147 -14.55 0.90 -14.69
CA VAL A 147 -13.69 1.34 -15.79
C VAL A 147 -13.07 0.09 -16.41
N THR A 148 -13.20 -0.03 -17.73
CA THR A 148 -12.70 -1.16 -18.51
C THR A 148 -11.44 -0.82 -19.31
N VAL A 149 -10.79 -1.84 -19.90
CA VAL A 149 -9.60 -1.61 -20.73
C VAL A 149 -9.97 -0.86 -22.01
N GLU A 150 -11.17 -1.13 -22.53
CA GLU A 150 -11.76 -0.44 -23.65
C GLU A 150 -11.93 1.05 -23.34
N ASP A 151 -12.44 1.40 -22.15
CA ASP A 151 -12.61 2.79 -21.73
C ASP A 151 -11.27 3.53 -21.63
N VAL A 152 -10.23 2.89 -21.08
CA VAL A 152 -8.88 3.46 -21.00
C VAL A 152 -8.28 3.65 -22.39
N THR A 153 -8.51 2.72 -23.30
CA THR A 153 -8.02 2.80 -24.68
C THR A 153 -8.73 3.93 -25.42
N ALA A 154 -10.05 4.04 -25.28
CA ALA A 154 -10.85 5.11 -25.84
C ALA A 154 -10.43 6.49 -25.29
N ALA A 155 -10.18 6.60 -23.98
CA ALA A 155 -9.71 7.84 -23.36
C ALA A 155 -8.35 8.29 -23.91
N ARG A 156 -7.44 7.33 -24.13
CA ARG A 156 -6.14 7.59 -24.75
C ARG A 156 -6.27 8.05 -26.20
N GLU A 157 -7.09 7.36 -26.99
CA GLU A 157 -7.27 7.66 -28.41
C GLU A 157 -7.97 9.00 -28.64
N ALA A 158 -8.98 9.30 -27.81
CA ALA A 158 -9.75 10.54 -27.89
C ALA A 158 -9.08 11.72 -27.19
N PHE A 159 -7.98 11.50 -26.45
CA PHE A 159 -7.38 12.50 -25.55
C PHE A 159 -8.41 13.16 -24.63
N SER A 160 -9.41 12.40 -24.16
CA SER A 160 -10.47 12.85 -23.25
C SER A 160 -10.60 11.90 -22.07
N LEU A 161 -10.97 12.44 -20.91
CA LEU A 161 -11.25 11.65 -19.71
C LEU A 161 -12.68 11.14 -19.66
N ASP A 162 -13.57 11.61 -20.53
CA ASP A 162 -15.00 11.23 -20.50
C ASP A 162 -15.24 9.71 -20.44
N PRO A 163 -14.50 8.86 -21.18
CA PRO A 163 -14.73 7.40 -21.12
C PRO A 163 -14.43 6.77 -19.76
N ILE A 164 -13.55 7.37 -18.96
CA ILE A 164 -13.17 6.85 -17.64
C ILE A 164 -13.91 7.53 -16.48
N LEU A 165 -14.76 8.52 -16.76
CA LEU A 165 -15.62 9.14 -15.75
C LEU A 165 -16.79 8.19 -15.47
N PHE A 166 -16.84 7.68 -14.23
CA PHE A 166 -17.93 6.81 -13.78
C PHE A 166 -18.64 7.43 -12.56
N ASP A 167 -19.93 7.12 -12.41
CA ASP A 167 -20.69 7.47 -11.21
C ASP A 167 -20.43 6.44 -10.11
N PRO A 168 -19.79 6.82 -8.98
CA PRO A 168 -19.51 5.91 -7.87
C PRO A 168 -20.75 5.36 -7.18
N LEU A 169 -21.91 6.02 -7.35
CA LEU A 169 -23.20 5.64 -6.77
C LEU A 169 -24.11 4.95 -7.79
N GLY A 170 -23.62 4.74 -9.02
CA GLY A 170 -24.33 4.00 -10.05
C GLY A 170 -24.70 2.60 -9.58
N THR A 171 -25.98 2.24 -9.72
CA THR A 171 -26.51 0.95 -9.28
C THR A 171 -26.30 -0.12 -10.35
N THR A 172 -25.81 -1.28 -9.93
CA THR A 172 -25.72 -2.48 -10.77
C THR A 172 -26.73 -3.50 -10.28
N ALA A 173 -27.50 -4.10 -11.20
CA ALA A 173 -28.42 -5.16 -10.86
C ALA A 173 -27.62 -6.45 -10.56
N LEU A 174 -27.60 -6.83 -9.29
CA LEU A 174 -26.99 -8.07 -8.80
C LEU A 174 -28.11 -8.95 -8.25
N VAL A 175 -28.39 -10.08 -8.91
CA VAL A 175 -29.44 -11.04 -8.50
C VAL A 175 -30.80 -10.34 -8.28
N GLY A 176 -31.17 -9.41 -9.16
CA GLY A 176 -32.43 -8.65 -9.10
C GLY A 176 -32.47 -7.49 -8.10
N ILE A 177 -31.39 -7.26 -7.34
CA ILE A 177 -31.27 -6.14 -6.40
C ILE A 177 -30.33 -5.09 -7.01
N GLN A 178 -30.76 -3.83 -7.01
CA GLN A 178 -29.90 -2.71 -7.41
C GLN A 178 -28.94 -2.36 -6.27
N VAL A 179 -27.64 -2.55 -6.50
CA VAL A 179 -26.60 -2.31 -5.50
C VAL A 179 -25.54 -1.39 -6.10
N PRO A 180 -25.08 -0.33 -5.38
CA PRO A 180 -23.93 0.46 -5.80
C PRO A 180 -22.64 -0.37 -5.62
N LEU A 181 -22.39 -1.27 -6.58
CA LEU A 181 -21.39 -2.34 -6.46
C LEU A 181 -19.99 -1.78 -6.20
N PHE A 182 -19.61 -0.71 -6.91
CA PHE A 182 -18.34 -0.03 -6.70
C PHE A 182 -18.19 0.45 -5.24
N GLY A 183 -19.17 1.21 -4.74
CA GLY A 183 -19.13 1.75 -3.38
C GLY A 183 -19.07 0.66 -2.32
N VAL A 184 -19.84 -0.42 -2.50
CA VAL A 184 -19.83 -1.58 -1.59
C VAL A 184 -18.45 -2.26 -1.59
N LEU A 185 -17.92 -2.57 -2.77
CA LEU A 185 -16.60 -3.21 -2.89
C LEU A 185 -15.50 -2.33 -2.30
N PHE A 186 -15.52 -1.03 -2.59
CA PHE A 186 -14.55 -0.07 -2.07
C PHE A 186 -14.53 -0.05 -0.53
N VAL A 187 -15.70 0.07 0.10
CA VAL A 187 -15.82 0.04 1.57
C VAL A 187 -15.32 -1.30 2.11
N LEU A 188 -15.72 -2.41 1.51
CA LEU A 188 -15.23 -3.75 1.91
C LEU A 188 -13.71 -3.88 1.78
N GLY A 189 -13.13 -3.35 0.71
CA GLY A 189 -11.68 -3.33 0.49
C GLY A 189 -10.95 -2.53 1.56
N VAL A 190 -11.39 -1.30 1.83
CA VAL A 190 -10.81 -0.45 2.89
C VAL A 190 -10.90 -1.16 4.25
N LEU A 191 -12.07 -1.69 4.61
CA LEU A 191 -12.27 -2.39 5.88
C LEU A 191 -11.40 -3.67 5.98
N SER A 192 -11.25 -4.41 4.89
CA SER A 192 -10.41 -5.60 4.82
C SER A 192 -8.93 -5.28 5.02
N GLN A 193 -8.42 -4.29 4.29
CA GLN A 193 -7.00 -3.93 4.35
C GLN A 193 -6.60 -3.23 5.65
N VAL A 194 -7.51 -2.48 6.29
CA VAL A 194 -7.30 -1.93 7.64
C VAL A 194 -7.30 -3.04 8.70
N GLY A 195 -7.79 -4.23 8.38
CA GLY A 195 -7.76 -5.41 9.25
C GLY A 195 -9.02 -5.60 10.09
N LEU A 196 -10.13 -4.93 9.78
CA LEU A 196 -11.38 -5.08 10.53
C LEU A 196 -11.92 -6.52 10.50
N PHE A 197 -11.67 -7.25 9.41
CA PHE A 197 -12.01 -8.67 9.27
C PHE A 197 -11.06 -9.61 10.04
N LYS A 198 -9.82 -9.18 10.31
CA LYS A 198 -8.85 -9.94 11.12
C LYS A 198 -9.06 -9.77 12.62
N LEU A 199 -9.71 -8.68 13.04
CA LEU A 199 -9.90 -8.31 14.45
C LEU A 199 -11.14 -8.96 15.11
N GLY A 200 -11.82 -9.91 14.46
CA GLY A 200 -13.02 -10.58 15.02
C GLY A 200 -14.26 -9.69 15.14
N TRP A 201 -14.21 -8.47 14.60
CA TRP A 201 -15.33 -7.52 14.62
C TRP A 201 -16.52 -8.01 13.81
N VAL A 202 -16.27 -8.78 12.76
CA VAL A 202 -17.32 -9.41 11.95
C VAL A 202 -18.09 -10.45 12.77
N GLY A 203 -17.41 -11.22 13.63
CA GLY A 203 -18.06 -12.12 14.58
C GLY A 203 -18.89 -11.37 15.62
N ARG A 204 -18.40 -10.21 16.11
CA ARG A 204 -19.15 -9.35 17.03
C ARG A 204 -20.36 -8.68 16.38
N LEU A 205 -20.24 -8.20 15.15
CA LEU A 205 -21.35 -7.63 14.37
C LEU A 205 -22.38 -8.70 13.97
N ALA A 206 -21.92 -9.89 13.59
CA ALA A 206 -22.79 -11.04 13.35
C ALA A 206 -23.53 -11.50 14.62
N GLY A 207 -22.90 -11.40 15.79
CA GLY A 207 -23.54 -11.67 17.08
C GLY A 207 -24.59 -10.63 17.51
N VAL A 208 -24.55 -9.42 16.95
CA VAL A 208 -25.51 -8.33 17.23
C VAL A 208 -26.68 -8.32 16.23
N LEU A 209 -26.52 -8.95 15.06
CA LEU A 209 -27.61 -9.13 14.09
C LEU A 209 -28.56 -10.23 14.54
N PRO A 210 -29.84 -9.91 14.87
CA PRO A 210 -30.81 -10.92 15.28
C PRO A 210 -31.08 -11.86 14.11
N GLY A 211 -30.60 -13.11 14.23
CA GLY A 211 -30.81 -14.17 13.23
C GLY A 211 -29.56 -14.97 12.85
N VAL A 212 -28.34 -14.46 13.09
CA VAL A 212 -27.09 -15.18 12.72
C VAL A 212 -26.55 -16.06 13.86
N GLY A 213 -26.89 -15.74 15.11
CA GLY A 213 -26.48 -16.50 16.30
C GLY A 213 -27.00 -17.94 16.41
N ARG A 214 -27.77 -18.44 15.44
CA ARG A 214 -28.26 -19.83 15.39
C ARG A 214 -27.47 -20.76 14.48
N VAL A 215 -26.52 -20.26 13.69
CA VAL A 215 -25.78 -21.10 12.71
C VAL A 215 -24.31 -21.32 13.10
N VAL A 216 -23.82 -20.63 14.15
CA VAL A 216 -22.42 -20.74 14.63
C VAL A 216 -22.33 -21.43 16.01
N GLY A 217 -23.42 -22.02 16.49
CA GLY A 217 -23.45 -22.79 17.73
C GLY A 217 -24.20 -24.09 17.49
N ASP A 218 -23.44 -25.12 17.11
CA ASP A 218 -23.56 -26.53 17.52
C ASP A 218 -22.62 -27.36 16.64
N GLU A 219 -21.33 -27.39 17.02
CA GLU A 219 -20.57 -28.61 17.37
C GLU A 219 -19.42 -28.22 18.34
#